data_AF-A0A8S9W7S3-F1
#
_entry.id   AF-A0A8S9W7S3-F1
#
_cell.length_a   1.000
_cell.length_b   1.000
_cell.length_c   1.000
_cell.angle_alpha   90.00
_cell.angle_beta   90.00
_cell.angle_gamma   90.00
#
_symmetry.space_group_name_H-M   'P 1'
#
loop_
_entity.id
_entity.type
_entity.pdbx_description
1 polymer ?
#
loop_
_entity_poly.entity_id
_entity_poly.type
_entity_poly.pdbx_seq_one_letter_code
_entity_poly.pdbx_strand_id
1 'polypeptide(L)' 'MRAVEYLVPLGIDGRRRVRHAKIRGKLTEFMVQYELFVEGKWHEVVRYDTSHGLEEL' A
#
# COMPACT_ATOMS: atom_id res chain seq x y z
N MET A 1 17.30 5.61 3.01
CA MET A 1 15.93 5.07 3.02
C MET A 1 15.75 4.27 1.74
N ARG A 2 15.23 3.04 1.80
CA ARG A 2 14.89 2.23 0.61
C ARG A 2 13.40 1.95 0.61
N ALA A 3 12.70 2.42 -0.42
CA ALA A 3 11.29 2.15 -0.62
C ALA A 3 11.09 1.12 -1.74
N VAL A 4 10.06 0.29 -1.58
CA VAL A 4 9.58 -0.64 -2.61
C VAL A 4 8.08 -0.44 -2.71
N GLU A 5 7.59 -0.36 -3.94
CA GLU A 5 6.17 -0.33 -4.26
C GLU A 5 5.90 -1.33 -5.37
N TYR A 6 4.79 -2.07 -5.26
CA TYR A 6 4.35 -2.98 -6.31
C TYR A 6 2.82 -3.08 -6.31
N LEU A 7 2.32 -3.47 -7.48
CA LEU A 7 0.89 -3.65 -7.74
C LEU A 7 0.61 -5.13 -8.00
N VAL A 8 -0.46 -5.63 -7.39
CA VAL A 8 -1.00 -6.95 -7.65
C VAL A 8 -2.39 -6.78 -8.25
N PRO A 9 -2.61 -7.11 -9.53
CA PRO A 9 -3.95 -7.12 -10.12
C PRO A 9 -4.87 -8.08 -9.36
N LEU A 10 -6.11 -7.67 -9.14
CA LEU A 10 -7.17 -8.44 -8.49
C LEU A 10 -8.41 -8.39 -9.38
N GLY A 11 -8.42 -9.22 -10.43
CA GLY A 11 -9.44 -9.15 -11.49
C GLY A 11 -9.10 -8.12 -12.56
N ILE A 12 -10.13 -7.60 -13.24
CA ILE A 12 -10.00 -6.69 -14.38
C ILE A 12 -9.88 -5.23 -13.92
N ASP A 13 -10.61 -4.89 -12.87
CA ASP A 13 -10.81 -3.54 -12.36
C ASP A 13 -10.30 -3.37 -10.92
N GLY A 14 -9.92 -4.44 -10.24
CA GLY A 14 -9.33 -4.39 -8.91
C GLY A 14 -7.81 -4.46 -8.92
N ARG A 15 -7.16 -3.81 -7.97
CA ARG A 15 -5.75 -4.06 -7.65
C ARG A 15 -5.44 -3.83 -6.17
N ARG A 16 -4.39 -4.49 -5.69
CA ARG A 16 -3.76 -4.20 -4.42
C ARG A 16 -2.44 -3.48 -4.65
N ARG A 17 -2.30 -2.30 -4.07
CA ARG A 17 -1.04 -1.56 -3.98
C ARG A 17 -0.39 -1.86 -2.64
N VAL A 18 0.87 -2.23 -2.66
CA VAL A 18 1.67 -2.42 -1.45
C VAL A 18 2.90 -1.53 -1.55
N ARG A 19 3.16 -0.75 -0.51
CA ARG A 19 4.35 0.07 -0.38
C ARG A 19 4.99 -0.14 0.98
N HIS A 20 6.31 -0.22 1.01
CA HIS A 20 7.04 -0.23 2.27
C HIS A 20 8.40 0.45 2.16
N ALA A 21 8.81 1.13 3.23
CA ALA A 21 10.11 1.80 3.32
C ALA A 21 10.92 1.29 4.51
N LYS A 22 12.24 1.20 4.32
CA LYS A 22 13.18 0.78 5.36
C LYS A 22 14.32 1.79 5.54
N ILE A 23 14.79 1.96 6.78
CA ILE A 23 16.02 2.67 7.14
C ILE A 23 16.89 1.71 7.93
N ARG A 24 18.13 1.46 7.45
CA ARG A 24 19.09 0.54 8.10
C ARG A 24 18.49 -0.83 8.44
N GLY A 25 17.67 -1.37 7.53
CA GLY A 25 16.98 -2.66 7.71
C GLY A 25 15.68 -2.60 8.50
N LYS A 26 15.43 -1.54 9.28
CA LYS A 26 14.18 -1.35 10.04
C LYS A 26 13.06 -0.82 9.15
N LEU A 27 11.88 -1.44 9.21
CA LEU A 27 10.66 -0.97 8.53
C LEU A 27 10.21 0.34 9.18
N THR A 28 10.03 1.38 8.37
CA THR A 28 9.62 2.72 8.83
C THR A 28 8.26 3.13 8.29
N GLU A 29 7.86 2.58 7.15
CA GLU A 29 6.54 2.80 6.55
C GLU A 29 6.05 1.48 5.96
N PHE A 30 4.77 1.20 6.13
CA PHE A 30 4.09 0.11 5.44
C PHE A 30 2.67 0.55 5.09
N MET A 31 2.25 0.27 3.86
CA MET A 31 0.91 0.55 3.36
C MET A 31 0.45 -0.61 2.47
N VAL A 32 -0.80 -1.01 2.68
CA VAL A 32 -1.56 -1.90 1.81
C VAL A 32 -2.87 -1.22 1.48
N GLN A 33 -3.15 -1.09 0.19
CA GLN A 33 -4.32 -0.37 -0.30
C GLN A 33 -5.02 -1.19 -1.39
N TYR A 34 -6.33 -1.36 -1.23
CA TYR A 34 -7.20 -1.91 -2.25
C TYR A 34 -7.78 -0.79 -3.09
N GLU A 35 -7.74 -0.94 -4.40
CA GLU A 35 -8.20 0.06 -5.36
C GLU A 35 -9.09 -0.56 -6.43
N LEU A 36 -10.09 0.21 -6.88
CA LEU A 36 -10.97 -0.12 -7.99
C LEU A 36 -10.81 0.90 -9.13
N PHE A 37 -10.83 0.42 -10.37
CA PHE A 37 -10.83 1.25 -11.56
C PHE A 37 -12.27 1.57 -11.97
N VAL A 38 -12.69 2.81 -11.72
CA VAL A 38 -14.05 3.29 -11.96
C VAL A 38 -13.95 4.58 -12.76
N GLU A 39 -14.76 4.73 -13.82
CA GLU A 39 -14.78 5.93 -14.66
C GLU A 39 -13.41 6.39 -15.18
N GLY A 40 -12.54 5.45 -15.55
CA GLY A 40 -11.24 5.77 -16.15
C GLY A 40 -10.15 6.14 -15.14
N LYS A 41 -10.39 5.98 -13.83
CA LYS A 41 -9.40 6.28 -12.78
C LYS A 41 -9.41 5.25 -11.65
N TRP A 42 -8.28 5.13 -10.95
CA TRP A 42 -8.15 4.27 -9.78
C TRP A 42 -8.62 5.00 -8.52
N HIS A 43 -9.51 4.36 -7.77
CA HIS A 43 -10.05 4.85 -6.51
C HIS A 43 -9.57 4.00 -5.35
N GLU A 44 -9.13 4.64 -4.27
CA GLU A 44 -8.90 3.97 -2.99
C GLU A 44 -10.23 3.50 -2.39
N VAL A 45 -10.31 2.21 -2.03
CA VAL A 45 -11.49 1.62 -1.39
C VAL A 45 -11.22 1.31 0.07
N VAL A 46 -10.07 0.68 0.35
CA VAL A 46 -9.61 0.38 1.71
C VAL A 46 -8.12 0.59 1.78
N ARG A 47 -7.64 1.21 2.85
CA ARG A 47 -6.22 1.44 3.10
C ARG A 47 -5.88 1.10 4.54
N TYR A 48 -4.83 0.31 4.69
CA TYR A 48 -4.14 0.07 5.95
C TYR A 48 -2.73 0.59 5.82
N ASP A 49 -2.34 1.52 6.68
CA ASP A 49 -0.97 1.97 6.76
C ASP A 49 -0.53 2.17 8.21
N THR A 50 0.76 2.42 8.38
CA THR A 50 1.37 2.70 9.68
C THR A 50 1.12 4.15 10.15
N SER A 51 0.14 4.87 9.59
CA SER A 51 -0.16 6.26 10.00
C SER A 51 -0.78 6.35 11.40
N HIS A 52 -1.40 5.26 11.88
CA HIS A 52 -1.96 5.17 13.23
C HIS A 52 -0.91 4.97 14.34
N GLY A 53 0.38 5.03 14.01
CA GLY A 53 1.47 4.72 14.92
C GLY A 53 1.88 3.26 14.79
N LEU A 54 3.19 3.02 14.76
CA LEU A 54 3.76 1.70 15.01
C LEU A 54 3.55 1.40 16.50
N GLU A 55 2.36 0.95 16.90
CA GLU A 55 2.25 0.23 18.16
C GLU A 55 3.05 -1.07 18.00
N GLU A 56 3.96 -1.28 18.94
CA GLU A 56 5.06 -2.24 18.88
C GLU A 56 4.57 -3.64 18.51
N LEU A 57 5.01 -4.15 17.35
CA LEU A 57 5.00 -5.57 17.00
C LEU A 57 6.21 -6.27 17.60
#